data_AF-A0AAN5BZR0-F1
#
_entry.id   AF-A0AAN5BZR0-F1
#
_cell.length_a   1.000
_cell.length_b   1.000
_cell.length_c   1.000
_cell.angle_alpha   90.00
_cell.angle_beta   90.00
_cell.angle_gamma   90.00
#
_symmetry.space_group_name_H-M   'P 1'
#
loop_
_entity.id
_entity.type
_entity.pdbx_description
1 polymer ?
#
loop_
_entity_poly.entity_id
_entity_poly.type
_entity_poly.pdbx_seq_one_letter_code
_entity_poly.pdbx_strand_id
1 'polypeptide(L)'
;MTPGAQQALRRTMEIYSSTTRFAFACNQSNKIIEPIQSRCAILRYARLTDGQVVKRLKQVCDAEKVEHTEDGIAALVFSAEGDMRQAINNLQSTWSGFGFVSGDNVFRVVDSPHPIKVQAMIKACWEGKVDAALETLNELWYVYMMRDVMVLYLSLLP
;
A
#
# COMPACT_ATOMS: atom_id res chain seq x y z
N MET A 1 7.06 21.11 -6.85
CA MET A 1 7.75 22.13 -7.67
C MET A 1 6.70 23.07 -8.24
N THR A 2 6.83 24.38 -8.00
CA THR A 2 5.86 25.36 -8.50
C THR A 2 5.93 25.44 -10.02
N PRO A 3 4.82 25.79 -10.73
CA PRO A 3 4.83 25.94 -12.18
C PRO A 3 5.93 26.89 -12.70
N GLY A 4 6.16 28.01 -12.00
CA GLY A 4 7.21 28.97 -12.35
C GLY A 4 8.62 28.38 -12.32
N ALA A 5 8.93 27.54 -11.33
CA ALA A 5 10.22 26.84 -11.26
C ALA A 5 10.38 25.84 -12.42
N GLN A 6 9.31 25.14 -12.82
CA GLN A 6 9.37 24.23 -13.96
C GLN A 6 9.63 24.98 -15.28
N GLN A 7 9.02 26.16 -15.45
CA GLN A 7 9.22 26.99 -16.63
C GLN A 7 10.67 27.50 -16.73
N ALA A 8 11.27 27.89 -15.60
CA ALA A 8 12.69 28.26 -15.58
C ALA A 8 13.59 27.06 -15.93
N LEU A 9 13.29 25.88 -15.37
CA LEU A 9 14.06 24.66 -15.60
C LEU A 9 14.09 24.21 -17.06
N ARG A 10 12.99 24.43 -17.80
CA ARG A 10 12.90 24.10 -19.23
C ARG A 10 14.08 24.66 -20.04
N ARG A 11 14.42 25.94 -19.86
CA ARG A 11 15.49 26.60 -20.62
C ARG A 11 16.85 25.97 -20.29
N THR A 12 17.09 25.69 -19.01
CA THR A 12 18.32 25.05 -18.52
C THR A 12 18.49 23.64 -19.10
N MET A 13 17.41 22.86 -19.16
CA MET A 13 17.43 21.52 -19.74
C MET A 13 17.77 21.54 -21.24
N GLU A 14 17.33 22.57 -21.97
CA GLU A 14 17.65 22.73 -23.40
C GLU A 14 19.14 23.05 -23.61
N ILE A 15 19.64 24.08 -22.91
CA ILE A 15 21.00 24.59 -23.07
C ILE A 15 22.06 23.55 -22.72
N TYR A 16 21.84 22.79 -21.64
CA TYR A 16 22.83 21.85 -21.09
C TYR A 16 22.53 20.38 -21.42
N SER A 17 21.71 20.12 -22.43
CA SER A 17 21.30 18.76 -22.82
C SER A 17 22.45 17.86 -23.30
N SER A 18 23.57 18.43 -23.75
CA SER A 18 24.77 17.70 -24.20
C SER A 18 25.66 17.22 -23.06
N THR A 19 25.68 17.94 -21.93
CA THR A 19 26.57 17.68 -20.79
C THR A 19 25.85 17.10 -19.59
N THR A 20 24.56 17.38 -19.42
CA THR A 20 23.78 17.03 -18.24
C THR A 20 22.50 16.28 -18.61
N ARG A 21 22.21 15.20 -17.89
CA ARG A 21 20.94 14.45 -18.00
C ARG A 21 20.09 14.69 -16.76
N PHE A 22 18.79 14.85 -16.97
CA PHE A 22 17.81 15.09 -15.92
C PHE A 22 16.94 13.85 -15.73
N ALA A 23 16.68 13.49 -14.47
CA ALA A 23 15.74 12.44 -14.09
C ALA A 23 14.69 13.02 -13.15
N PHE A 24 13.42 12.82 -13.47
CA PHE A 24 12.29 13.29 -12.66
C PHE A 24 11.53 12.09 -12.10
N ALA A 25 11.41 12.03 -10.77
CA ALA A 25 10.54 11.08 -10.09
C ALA A 25 9.26 11.81 -9.63
N CYS A 26 8.09 11.35 -10.08
CA CYS A 26 6.82 11.92 -9.66
C CYS A 26 5.70 10.86 -9.64
N ASN A 27 4.74 11.03 -8.74
CA ASN A 27 3.56 10.14 -8.67
C ASN A 27 2.48 10.53 -9.68
N GLN A 28 2.52 11.77 -10.15
CA GLN A 28 1.47 12.40 -10.95
C GLN A 28 2.13 13.17 -12.11
N SER A 29 2.17 12.55 -13.29
CA SER A 29 2.80 13.16 -14.47
C SER A 29 2.07 14.42 -14.94
N ASN A 30 0.76 14.52 -14.68
CA ASN A 30 -0.04 15.71 -15.01
C ASN A 30 0.41 16.99 -14.27
N LYS A 31 1.15 16.86 -13.16
CA LYS A 31 1.74 18.00 -12.43
C LYS A 31 3.04 18.50 -13.06
N ILE A 32 3.58 17.79 -14.04
CA ILE A 32 4.75 18.20 -14.81
C ILE A 32 4.27 18.93 -16.05
N ILE A 33 4.82 20.11 -16.33
CA ILE A 33 4.44 20.88 -17.52
C ILE A 33 4.79 20.13 -18.81
N GLU A 34 3.95 20.24 -19.83
CA GLU A 34 4.12 19.57 -21.14
C GLU A 34 5.50 19.86 -21.80
N PRO A 35 6.10 21.06 -21.69
CA PRO A 35 7.45 21.29 -22.22
C PRO A 35 8.54 20.40 -21.61
N ILE A 36 8.43 20.01 -20.34
CA ILE A 36 9.39 19.07 -19.74
C ILE A 36 9.08 17.64 -20.20
N GLN A 37 7.79 17.27 -20.25
CA GLN A 37 7.37 15.93 -20.67
C GLN A 37 7.81 15.60 -22.11
N SER A 38 7.66 16.55 -23.04
CA SER A 38 8.06 16.35 -24.45
C SER A 38 9.56 16.16 -24.68
N ARG A 39 10.40 16.49 -23.69
CA ARG A 39 11.87 16.36 -23.75
C ARG A 39 12.41 15.14 -23.01
N CYS A 40 11.55 14.39 -22.31
CA CYS A 40 11.93 13.28 -21.46
C CYS A 40 11.28 11.98 -21.93
N ALA A 41 11.98 10.87 -21.77
CA ALA A 41 11.35 9.55 -21.87
C ALA A 41 10.45 9.32 -20.65
N ILE A 42 9.16 9.03 -20.89
CA ILE A 42 8.20 8.78 -19.81
C ILE A 42 8.18 7.28 -19.51
N LEU A 43 8.70 6.92 -18.35
CA LEU A 43 8.63 5.56 -17.81
C LEU A 43 7.53 5.50 -16.75
N ARG A 44 6.50 4.69 -17.00
CA ARG A 44 5.39 4.49 -16.06
C ARG A 44 5.65 3.24 -15.23
N TYR A 45 5.68 3.40 -13.91
CA TYR A 45 5.77 2.30 -12.96
C TYR A 45 4.36 1.91 -12.54
N ALA A 46 4.01 0.63 -12.74
CA ALA A 46 2.78 0.05 -12.21
C ALA A 46 2.98 -0.38 -10.75
N ARG A 47 1.87 -0.62 -10.04
CA ARG A 47 1.91 -1.30 -8.74
C ARG A 47 2.55 -2.68 -8.91
N LEU A 48 3.28 -3.12 -7.89
CA LEU A 48 3.86 -4.46 -7.91
C LEU A 48 2.75 -5.50 -7.80
N THR A 49 2.95 -6.61 -8.51
CA THR A 49 2.09 -7.78 -8.34
C THR A 49 2.37 -8.45 -6.99
N ASP A 50 1.36 -9.09 -6.41
CA ASP A 50 1.47 -9.80 -5.13
C ASP A 50 2.65 -10.78 -5.13
N GLY A 51 2.83 -11.53 -6.23
CA GLY A 51 3.97 -12.46 -6.37
C GLY A 51 5.34 -11.77 -6.34
N GLN A 52 5.47 -10.56 -6.88
CA GLN A 52 6.71 -9.78 -6.79
C GLN A 52 6.96 -9.29 -5.38
N VAL A 53 5.92 -8.85 -4.67
CA VAL A 53 6.02 -8.39 -3.27
C VAL A 53 6.40 -9.56 -2.36
N VAL A 54 5.72 -10.71 -2.48
CA VAL A 54 6.04 -11.94 -1.73
C VAL A 54 7.49 -12.34 -1.95
N LYS A 55 7.94 -12.40 -3.21
CA LYS A 55 9.32 -12.77 -3.53
C LYS A 55 10.32 -11.85 -2.84
N ARG A 56 10.07 -10.54 -2.85
CA ARG A 56 10.97 -9.57 -2.21
C ARG A 56 10.92 -9.63 -0.69
N LEU A 57 9.74 -9.84 -0.10
CA LEU A 57 9.60 -10.02 1.35
C LEU A 57 10.35 -11.25 1.84
N LYS A 58 10.20 -12.40 1.16
CA LYS A 58 10.94 -13.63 1.52
C LYS A 58 12.46 -13.42 1.49
N GLN A 59 12.98 -12.74 0.46
CA GLN A 59 14.40 -12.37 0.40
C GLN A 59 14.87 -11.55 1.60
N VAL A 60 14.05 -10.61 2.08
CA VAL A 60 14.38 -9.79 3.25
C VAL A 60 14.32 -10.63 4.52
N CYS A 61 13.29 -11.48 4.66
CA CYS A 61 13.16 -12.39 5.80
C CYS A 61 14.34 -13.37 5.91
N ASP A 62 14.80 -13.92 4.78
CA ASP A 62 15.94 -14.84 4.73
C ASP A 62 17.26 -14.13 5.09
N ALA A 63 17.45 -12.89 4.62
CA ALA A 63 18.66 -12.11 4.89
C ALA A 63 18.77 -11.68 6.35
N GLU A 64 17.66 -11.25 6.95
CA GLU A 64 17.59 -10.75 8.33
C GLU A 64 17.22 -11.85 9.35
N LYS A 65 16.99 -13.09 8.90
CA LYS A 65 16.55 -14.24 9.71
C LYS A 65 15.30 -13.95 10.54
N VAL A 66 14.30 -13.35 9.88
CA VAL A 66 13.01 -13.01 10.49
C VAL A 66 12.11 -14.24 10.52
N GLU A 67 11.68 -14.66 11.70
CA GLU A 67 10.70 -15.73 11.86
C GLU A 67 9.31 -15.26 11.43
N HIS A 68 8.67 -16.02 10.54
CA HIS A 68 7.40 -15.64 9.92
C HIS A 68 6.54 -16.87 9.58
N THR A 69 5.24 -16.65 9.47
CA THR A 69 4.30 -17.61 8.85
C THR A 69 3.91 -17.19 7.44
N GLU A 70 3.48 -18.14 6.61
CA GLU A 70 2.94 -17.83 5.28
C GLU A 70 1.71 -16.91 5.37
N ASP A 71 0.87 -17.09 6.40
CA ASP A 71 -0.28 -16.20 6.67
C ASP A 71 0.16 -14.76 7.02
N GLY A 72 1.29 -14.61 7.72
CA GLY A 72 1.88 -13.30 8.02
C GLY A 72 2.37 -12.59 6.76
N ILE A 73 3.03 -13.32 5.85
CA ILE A 73 3.43 -12.76 4.55
C ILE A 73 2.19 -12.38 3.72
N ALA A 74 1.17 -13.24 3.67
CA ALA A 74 -0.06 -12.95 2.96
C ALA A 74 -0.76 -11.69 3.52
N ALA A 75 -0.82 -11.53 4.83
CA ALA A 75 -1.38 -10.35 5.48
C ALA A 75 -0.59 -9.07 5.15
N LEU A 76 0.74 -9.14 5.10
CA LEU A 76 1.59 -8.00 4.69
C LEU A 76 1.36 -7.58 3.25
N VAL A 77 1.23 -8.56 2.34
CA VAL A 77 0.95 -8.30 0.93
C VAL A 77 -0.42 -7.69 0.74
N PHE A 78 -1.43 -8.24 1.43
CA PHE A 78 -2.80 -7.72 1.42
C PHE A 78 -2.85 -6.26 1.91
N SER A 79 -2.17 -5.96 3.02
CA SER A 79 -2.10 -4.60 3.58
C SER A 79 -1.34 -3.61 2.69
N ALA A 80 -0.37 -4.08 1.90
CA ALA A 80 0.52 -3.21 1.13
C ALA A 80 -0.07 -2.77 -0.23
N GLU A 81 -1.07 -3.48 -0.77
CA GLU A 81 -1.70 -3.20 -2.07
C GLU A 81 -0.71 -2.87 -3.21
N GLY A 82 0.44 -3.56 -3.25
CA GLY A 82 1.49 -3.36 -4.26
C GLY A 82 2.51 -2.25 -3.96
N ASP A 83 2.46 -1.59 -2.79
CA ASP A 83 3.52 -0.70 -2.28
C ASP A 83 4.57 -1.48 -1.46
N MET A 84 5.74 -1.71 -2.06
CA MET A 84 6.85 -2.41 -1.40
C MET A 84 7.34 -1.72 -0.13
N ARG A 85 7.31 -0.38 -0.08
CA ARG A 85 7.78 0.38 1.07
C ARG A 85 6.88 0.12 2.26
N GLN A 86 5.58 0.15 2.05
CA GLN A 86 4.60 -0.16 3.09
C GLN A 86 4.75 -1.60 3.57
N ALA A 87 4.91 -2.56 2.64
CA ALA A 87 5.13 -3.97 3.00
C ALA A 87 6.36 -4.17 3.91
N ILE A 88 7.50 -3.57 3.58
CA ILE A 88 8.74 -3.68 4.38
C ILE A 88 8.59 -2.98 5.73
N ASN A 89 7.99 -1.78 5.75
CA ASN A 89 7.78 -1.04 7.00
C ASN A 89 6.88 -1.83 7.96
N ASN A 90 5.82 -2.44 7.45
CA ASN A 90 4.90 -3.26 8.25
C ASN A 90 5.59 -4.55 8.74
N LEU A 91 6.40 -5.20 7.90
CA LEU A 91 7.23 -6.35 8.28
C LEU A 91 8.15 -5.98 9.45
N GLN A 92 8.91 -4.90 9.31
CA GLN A 92 9.85 -4.44 10.33
C GLN A 92 9.15 -4.04 11.63
N SER A 93 8.01 -3.35 11.54
CA SER A 93 7.23 -2.93 12.70
C SER A 93 6.65 -4.13 13.45
N THR A 94 6.17 -5.15 12.71
CA THR A 94 5.66 -6.41 13.28
C THR A 94 6.77 -7.18 13.99
N TRP A 95 7.93 -7.31 13.35
CA TRP A 95 9.09 -7.97 13.95
C TRP A 95 9.59 -7.23 15.19
N SER A 96 9.71 -5.90 15.12
CA SER A 96 10.23 -5.10 16.25
C SER A 96 9.28 -5.09 17.44
N GLY A 97 7.97 -5.19 17.21
CA GLY A 97 6.95 -5.20 18.25
C GLY A 97 6.76 -6.58 18.91
N PHE A 98 6.75 -7.65 18.12
CA PHE A 98 6.33 -8.98 18.58
C PHE A 98 7.40 -10.07 18.44
N GLY A 99 8.50 -9.81 17.72
CA GLY A 99 9.54 -10.81 17.47
C GLY A 99 9.10 -12.00 16.63
N PHE A 100 7.91 -11.95 16.01
CA PHE A 100 7.36 -13.00 15.16
C PHE A 100 6.30 -12.43 14.22
N VAL A 101 6.41 -12.72 12.92
CA VAL A 101 5.50 -12.20 11.90
C VAL A 101 4.39 -13.21 11.61
N SER A 102 3.23 -13.01 12.25
CA SER A 102 1.98 -13.74 12.00
C SER A 102 0.89 -12.82 11.46
N GLY A 103 -0.15 -13.37 10.83
CA GLY A 103 -1.28 -12.58 10.31
C GLY A 103 -1.92 -11.70 11.39
N ASP A 104 -2.16 -12.26 12.59
CA ASP A 104 -2.71 -11.51 13.73
C ASP A 104 -1.81 -10.36 14.18
N ASN A 105 -0.50 -10.60 14.26
CA ASN A 105 0.46 -9.57 14.65
C ASN A 105 0.53 -8.46 13.60
N VAL A 106 0.45 -8.80 12.31
CA VAL A 106 0.43 -7.83 11.22
C VAL A 106 -0.82 -6.95 11.29
N PHE A 107 -2.02 -7.54 11.41
CA PHE A 107 -3.26 -6.75 11.49
C PHE A 107 -3.33 -5.88 12.75
N ARG A 108 -2.70 -6.31 13.85
CA ARG A 108 -2.55 -5.50 15.06
C ARG A 108 -1.65 -4.28 14.86
N VAL A 109 -0.55 -4.40 14.11
CA VAL A 109 0.34 -3.27 13.82
C VAL A 109 -0.27 -2.31 12.81
N VAL A 110 -0.93 -2.84 11.80
CA VAL A 110 -1.58 -2.04 10.74
C VAL A 110 -2.86 -1.36 11.25
N ASP A 111 -3.35 -1.77 12.43
CA ASP A 111 -4.58 -1.27 13.05
C ASP A 111 -5.78 -1.31 12.10
N SER A 112 -5.86 -2.38 11.32
CA SER A 112 -6.92 -2.61 10.36
C SER A 112 -7.82 -3.76 10.82
N PRO A 113 -9.14 -3.66 10.60
CA PRO A 113 -10.06 -4.72 10.96
C PRO A 113 -9.70 -6.02 10.23
N HIS A 114 -9.83 -7.14 10.93
CA HIS A 114 -9.52 -8.44 10.34
C HIS A 114 -10.53 -8.75 9.21
N PRO A 115 -10.09 -9.16 7.99
CA PRO A 115 -10.96 -9.46 6.85
C PRO A 115 -12.16 -10.36 7.17
N ILE A 116 -11.93 -11.41 7.97
CA ILE A 116 -12.96 -12.36 8.44
C ILE A 116 -14.13 -11.66 9.14
N LYS A 117 -13.88 -10.65 9.99
CA LYS A 117 -14.96 -9.94 10.71
C LYS A 117 -15.85 -9.16 9.74
N VAL A 118 -15.24 -8.48 8.76
CA VAL A 118 -16.00 -7.74 7.74
C VAL A 118 -16.73 -8.69 6.79
N GLN A 119 -16.13 -9.81 6.39
CA GLN A 119 -16.82 -10.85 5.62
C GLN A 119 -18.01 -11.44 6.37
N ALA A 120 -17.87 -11.71 7.67
CA ALA A 120 -18.96 -12.21 8.51
C ALA A 120 -20.12 -11.20 8.59
N MET A 121 -19.81 -9.91 8.74
CA MET A 121 -20.79 -8.82 8.71
C MET A 121 -21.53 -8.77 7.36
N ILE A 122 -20.82 -8.81 6.23
CA ILE A 122 -21.43 -8.82 4.89
C ILE A 122 -22.31 -10.05 4.71
N LYS A 123 -21.87 -11.22 5.16
CA LYS A 123 -22.64 -12.46 5.08
C LYS A 123 -23.92 -12.40 5.93
N ALA A 124 -23.86 -11.83 7.14
CA ALA A 124 -25.03 -11.62 7.98
C ALA A 124 -26.04 -10.67 7.31
N CYS A 125 -25.57 -9.60 6.65
CA CYS A 125 -26.40 -8.72 5.83
C CYS A 125 -27.07 -9.49 4.67
N TRP A 126 -26.31 -10.35 3.97
CA TRP A 126 -26.83 -11.17 2.87
C TRP A 126 -27.90 -12.15 3.32
N GLU A 127 -27.74 -12.74 4.51
CA GLU A 127 -28.71 -13.66 5.12
C GLU A 127 -29.93 -12.93 5.75
N GLY A 128 -29.99 -11.60 5.68
CA GLY A 128 -31.08 -10.80 6.25
C GLY A 128 -31.07 -10.69 7.79
N LYS A 129 -29.98 -11.10 8.44
CA LYS A 129 -29.79 -11.03 9.90
C LYS A 129 -29.24 -9.66 10.30
N VAL A 130 -30.11 -8.65 10.26
CA VAL A 130 -29.73 -7.25 10.48
C VAL A 130 -29.18 -7.01 11.88
N ASP A 131 -29.77 -7.63 12.91
CA ASP A 131 -29.33 -7.45 14.30
C ASP A 131 -27.89 -7.94 14.53
N ALA A 132 -27.54 -9.12 14.00
CA ALA A 132 -26.20 -9.69 14.09
C ALA A 132 -25.15 -8.87 13.31
N ALA A 133 -25.55 -8.32 12.15
CA ALA A 133 -24.70 -7.45 11.36
C ALA A 133 -24.44 -6.11 12.09
N LEU A 134 -25.46 -5.52 12.72
CA LEU A 134 -25.33 -4.29 13.49
C LEU A 134 -24.48 -4.48 14.74
N GLU A 135 -24.59 -5.62 15.43
CA GLU A 135 -23.74 -5.95 16.57
C GLU A 135 -22.26 -6.01 16.15
N THR A 136 -21.96 -6.73 15.07
CA THR A 136 -20.60 -6.82 14.52
C THR A 136 -20.07 -5.45 14.08
N LEU A 137 -20.93 -4.61 13.47
CA LEU A 137 -20.56 -3.26 13.07
C LEU A 137 -20.28 -2.37 14.28
N ASN A 138 -21.09 -2.46 15.35
CA ASN A 138 -20.86 -1.69 16.57
C ASN A 138 -19.54 -2.08 17.24
N GLU A 139 -19.22 -3.38 17.32
CA GLU A 139 -17.92 -3.84 17.83
C GLU A 139 -16.75 -3.24 17.02
N LEU A 140 -16.85 -3.23 15.70
CA LEU A 140 -15.84 -2.63 14.83
C LEU A 140 -15.77 -1.11 14.98
N TRP A 141 -16.92 -0.45 15.18
CA TRP A 141 -17.02 1.00 15.33
C TRP A 141 -16.31 1.53 16.58
N TYR A 142 -16.34 0.77 17.68
CA TYR A 142 -15.66 1.17 18.91
C TYR A 142 -14.14 1.13 18.81
N VAL A 143 -13.59 0.33 17.89
CA VAL A 143 -12.15 0.06 17.79
C VAL A 143 -11.53 0.71 16.56
N TYR A 144 -12.24 0.75 15.43
CA TYR A 144 -11.71 1.17 14.13
C TYR A 144 -12.47 2.36 13.56
N MET A 145 -11.79 3.15 12.74
CA MET A 145 -12.44 4.21 11.98
C MET A 145 -13.34 3.61 10.90
N MET A 146 -14.54 4.17 10.72
CA MET A 146 -15.48 3.72 9.69
C MET A 146 -14.89 3.71 8.28
N ARG A 147 -13.94 4.61 8.01
CA ARG A 147 -13.21 4.65 6.75
C ARG A 147 -12.51 3.33 6.47
N ASP A 148 -11.87 2.73 7.47
CA ASP A 148 -11.08 1.52 7.29
C ASP A 148 -11.97 0.30 7.10
N VAL A 149 -13.13 0.28 7.78
CA VAL A 149 -14.20 -0.71 7.54
C VAL A 149 -14.72 -0.62 6.09
N MET A 150 -14.94 0.60 5.59
CA MET A 150 -15.41 0.82 4.22
C MET A 150 -14.35 0.48 3.15
N VAL A 151 -13.09 0.79 3.39
CA VAL A 151 -11.98 0.42 2.49
C VAL A 151 -11.86 -1.10 2.41
N LEU A 152 -11.91 -1.77 3.56
CA LEU A 152 -11.85 -3.23 3.61
C LEU A 152 -13.07 -3.87 2.91
N TYR A 153 -14.28 -3.33 3.11
CA TYR A 153 -15.48 -3.74 2.38
C TYR A 153 -15.28 -3.66 0.86
N LEU A 154 -14.73 -2.56 0.34
CA LEU A 154 -14.47 -2.39 -1.09
C LEU A 154 -13.43 -3.38 -1.62
N SER A 155 -12.41 -3.73 -0.82
CA SER A 155 -11.39 -4.71 -1.20
C SER A 155 -11.90 -6.17 -1.21
N LEU A 156 -13.01 -6.43 -0.51
CA LEU A 156 -13.61 -7.76 -0.38
C LEU A 156 -14.74 -8.00 -1.39
N LEU A 157 -15.16 -6.97 -2.12
CA LEU A 157 -16.13 -7.12 -3.21
C LEU A 157 -15.43 -7.67 -4.47
N PRO A 158 -16.03 -8.64 -5.18
CA PRO A 158 -15.50 -9.20 -6.42
C PRO A 158 -15.51 -8.21 -7.59
#